data_AF-A0ABD0RKF8-F1
#
_entry.id   AF-A0ABD0RKF8-F1
#
_cell.length_a   1.000
_cell.length_b   1.000
_cell.length_c   1.000
_cell.angle_alpha   90.00
_cell.angle_beta   90.00
_cell.angle_gamma   90.00
#
_symmetry.space_group_name_H-M   'P 1'
#
loop_
_entity.id
_entity.type
_entity.pdbx_description
1 polymer ?
#
loop_
_entity_poly.entity_id
_entity_poly.type
_entity_poly.pdbx_seq_one_letter_code
_entity_poly.pdbx_strand_id
1 'polypeptide(L)'
;MKMCESPSKQNSTVIAKKMVAKYPASLQDVIDGDIIGAGYHSLLKQIQNRVENVKRTNVPKIRKRSRTEDSDTEEIPAERRAAVQDTYGCVNWNVDFMPLNETKESQLEKQEMMKMKSKATNFDSEEVSTLLKATYYTQRKDINNGASIQQLCENWPFLFQEVGMCTHFKQLTGIDLKEMLLKSLDKKGQRLLNFLKTV
;
A
#
# COMPACT_ATOMS: atom_id res chain seq x y z
N MET A 1 13.79 27.22 -29.36
CA MET A 1 13.21 27.46 -28.03
C MET A 1 13.81 26.44 -27.06
N LYS A 2 14.33 26.85 -25.89
CA LYS A 2 14.77 25.89 -24.86
C LYS A 2 13.54 25.34 -24.15
N MET A 3 13.33 24.03 -24.23
CA MET A 3 12.26 23.32 -23.51
C MET A 3 12.70 23.13 -22.05
N CYS A 4 11.84 23.49 -21.09
CA CYS A 4 12.08 23.24 -19.67
C CYS A 4 11.16 22.11 -19.21
N GLU A 5 11.74 20.95 -18.89
CA GLU A 5 11.00 19.76 -18.48
C GLU A 5 10.32 19.93 -17.10
N SER A 6 10.82 20.85 -16.29
CA SER A 6 10.40 21.04 -14.90
C SER A 6 10.21 22.52 -14.55
N PRO A 7 9.19 23.20 -15.11
CA PRO A 7 8.96 24.61 -14.87
C PRO A 7 8.82 24.92 -13.37
N SER A 8 9.42 26.04 -12.94
CA SER A 8 9.31 26.53 -11.57
C SER A 8 7.90 27.03 -11.28
N LYS A 9 7.54 27.14 -9.99
CA LYS A 9 6.25 27.70 -9.57
C LYS A 9 6.02 29.10 -10.16
N GLN A 10 7.07 29.94 -10.21
CA GLN A 10 7.00 31.27 -10.80
C GLN A 10 6.66 31.22 -12.30
N ASN A 11 7.29 30.32 -13.05
CA ASN A 11 7.02 30.14 -14.47
C ASN A 11 5.58 29.65 -14.72
N SER A 12 5.10 28.68 -13.92
CA SER A 12 3.72 28.22 -13.99
C SER A 12 2.71 29.35 -13.73
N THR A 13 3.01 30.24 -12.77
CA THR A 13 2.17 31.41 -12.49
C THR A 13 2.12 32.37 -13.67
N VAL A 14 3.27 32.68 -14.29
CA VAL A 14 3.33 33.57 -15.46
C VAL A 14 2.55 32.99 -16.63
N ILE A 15 2.66 31.68 -16.86
CA ILE A 15 1.91 30.98 -17.93
C ILE A 15 0.41 31.05 -17.67
N ALA A 16 -0.05 30.71 -16.46
CA ALA A 16 -1.46 30.75 -16.10
C ALA A 16 -2.04 32.16 -16.31
N LYS A 17 -1.35 33.21 -15.85
CA LYS A 17 -1.75 34.61 -16.06
C LYS A 17 -1.90 34.96 -17.54
N LYS A 18 -0.91 34.59 -18.37
CA LYS A 18 -0.94 34.88 -19.82
C LYS A 18 -2.07 34.12 -20.53
N MET A 19 -2.35 32.89 -20.13
CA MET A 19 -3.43 32.08 -20.71
C MET A 19 -4.80 32.66 -20.39
N VAL A 20 -5.05 33.04 -19.13
CA VAL A 20 -6.31 33.68 -18.73
C VAL A 20 -6.48 35.04 -19.39
N ALA A 21 -5.42 35.86 -19.47
CA ALA A 21 -5.48 37.14 -20.16
C ALA A 21 -5.81 37.00 -21.65
N LYS A 22 -5.39 35.89 -22.29
CA LYS A 22 -5.67 35.62 -23.70
C LYS A 22 -7.07 35.03 -23.92
N TYR A 23 -7.56 34.20 -23.01
CA TYR A 23 -8.84 33.50 -23.14
C TYR A 23 -9.68 33.61 -21.85
N PRO A 24 -10.13 34.82 -21.48
CA PRO A 24 -10.85 35.03 -20.22
C PRO A 24 -12.17 34.28 -20.17
N ALA A 25 -12.91 34.21 -21.30
CA ALA A 25 -14.20 33.53 -21.36
C ALA A 25 -14.14 32.01 -21.08
N SER A 26 -12.98 31.37 -21.25
CA SER A 26 -12.83 29.92 -21.08
C SER A 26 -11.99 29.53 -19.86
N LEU A 27 -11.03 30.37 -19.47
CA LEU A 27 -10.01 30.00 -18.49
C LEU A 27 -10.05 30.84 -17.21
N GLN A 28 -10.85 31.91 -17.17
CA GLN A 28 -10.98 32.74 -15.99
C GLN A 28 -11.89 32.06 -14.96
N ASP A 29 -11.48 32.12 -13.70
CA ASP A 29 -12.27 31.60 -12.58
C ASP A 29 -13.48 32.51 -12.33
N VAL A 30 -14.62 32.19 -12.95
CA VAL A 30 -15.89 32.91 -12.80
C VAL A 30 -16.95 31.97 -12.23
N ILE A 31 -17.62 32.38 -11.15
CA ILE A 31 -18.81 31.69 -10.60
C ILE A 31 -19.89 32.75 -10.42
N ASP A 32 -21.09 32.47 -10.94
CA ASP A 32 -22.27 33.36 -10.86
C ASP A 32 -22.01 34.81 -11.36
N GLY A 33 -21.07 34.97 -12.29
CA GLY A 33 -20.70 36.26 -12.88
C GLY A 33 -19.55 36.99 -12.15
N ASP A 34 -19.15 36.50 -10.97
CA ASP A 34 -18.08 37.10 -10.18
C ASP A 34 -16.73 36.41 -10.41
N ILE A 35 -15.67 37.21 -10.50
CA ILE A 35 -14.29 36.73 -10.63
C ILE A 35 -13.81 36.29 -9.26
N ILE A 36 -13.45 35.01 -9.13
CA ILE A 36 -12.94 34.46 -7.88
C ILE A 36 -11.44 34.75 -7.74
N GLY A 37 -11.09 35.48 -6.68
CA GLY A 37 -9.71 35.82 -6.34
C GLY A 37 -9.01 36.56 -7.48
N ALA A 38 -7.83 36.10 -7.90
CA ALA A 38 -7.13 36.68 -9.05
C ALA A 38 -7.55 36.10 -10.42
N GLY A 39 -8.57 35.22 -10.47
CA GLY A 39 -9.14 34.72 -11.72
C GLY A 39 -8.34 33.65 -12.48
N TYR A 40 -7.13 33.27 -12.04
CA TYR A 40 -6.29 32.26 -12.70
C TYR A 40 -5.85 31.12 -11.77
N HIS A 41 -6.37 31.07 -10.55
CA HIS A 41 -5.87 30.19 -9.50
C HIS A 41 -6.19 28.73 -9.78
N SER A 42 -7.39 28.43 -10.33
CA SER A 42 -7.76 27.06 -10.65
C SER A 42 -6.83 26.49 -11.74
N LEU A 43 -6.59 27.27 -12.80
CA LEU A 43 -5.69 26.91 -13.89
C LEU A 43 -4.24 26.74 -13.39
N LEU A 44 -3.76 27.65 -12.55
CA LEU A 44 -2.44 27.54 -11.94
C LEU A 44 -2.28 26.26 -11.13
N LYS A 45 -3.29 25.93 -10.30
CA LYS A 45 -3.30 24.70 -9.49
C LYS A 45 -3.27 23.46 -10.39
N GLN A 46 -4.04 23.45 -11.48
CA GLN A 46 -4.02 22.35 -12.45
C GLN A 46 -2.64 22.17 -13.10
N ILE A 47 -2.01 23.26 -13.55
CA ILE A 47 -0.67 23.24 -14.13
C ILE A 47 0.36 22.71 -13.12
N GLN A 48 0.35 23.22 -11.89
CA GLN A 48 1.28 22.79 -10.84
C GLN A 48 1.08 21.31 -10.50
N ASN A 49 -0.17 20.85 -10.36
CA ASN A 49 -0.48 19.44 -10.10
C ASN A 49 0.04 18.53 -11.22
N ARG A 50 -0.07 18.94 -12.48
CA ARG A 50 0.46 18.17 -13.61
C ARG A 50 1.99 18.09 -13.58
N VAL A 51 2.66 19.22 -13.33
CA VAL A 51 4.13 19.27 -13.19
C VAL A 51 4.60 18.40 -12.02
N GLU A 52 3.92 18.48 -10.87
CA GLU A 52 4.23 17.65 -9.71
C GLU A 52 3.97 16.17 -9.98
N ASN A 53 2.91 15.82 -10.70
CA ASN A 53 2.61 14.43 -11.05
C ASN A 53 3.69 13.83 -11.95
N VAL A 54 4.18 14.58 -12.95
CA VAL A 54 5.31 14.14 -13.80
C VAL A 54 6.60 13.99 -12.98
N LYS A 55 6.80 14.82 -11.96
CA LYS A 55 7.96 14.74 -11.05
C LYS A 55 7.86 13.60 -10.02
N ARG A 56 6.72 12.91 -9.90
CA ARG A 56 6.60 11.80 -8.95
C ARG A 56 7.47 10.64 -9.43
N THR A 57 8.38 10.22 -8.58
CA THR A 57 9.06 8.92 -8.74
C THR A 57 8.00 7.82 -8.60
N ASN A 58 8.03 6.81 -9.48
CA ASN A 58 7.19 5.61 -9.37
C ASN A 58 7.44 4.79 -8.09
N VAL A 59 8.48 5.16 -7.33
CA VAL A 59 8.72 4.63 -5.99
C VAL A 59 7.80 5.38 -5.00
N PRO A 60 6.87 4.70 -4.32
CA PRO A 60 6.01 5.32 -3.33
C PRO A 60 6.86 5.89 -2.19
N LYS A 61 6.86 7.22 -2.03
CA LYS A 61 7.49 7.90 -0.89
C LYS A 61 6.47 8.02 0.23
N ILE A 62 6.69 7.28 1.30
CA ILE A 62 5.83 7.28 2.48
C ILE A 62 6.09 8.60 3.23
N ARG A 63 5.06 9.43 3.35
CA ARG A 63 5.13 10.70 4.10
C ARG A 63 4.63 10.45 5.52
N LYS A 64 5.51 10.66 6.50
CA LYS A 64 5.16 10.68 7.93
C LYS A 64 4.07 11.75 8.18
N ARG A 65 2.96 11.36 8.82
CA ARG A 65 1.98 12.32 9.34
C ARG A 65 2.51 12.94 10.64
N SER A 66 2.37 14.25 10.80
CA SER A 66 2.59 14.93 12.08
C SER A 66 1.50 14.56 13.08
N ARG A 67 1.89 14.40 14.35
CA ARG A 67 1.02 13.96 15.46
C ARG A 67 -0.14 14.94 15.71
N THR A 68 -1.31 14.37 16.01
CA THR A 68 -2.33 14.98 16.87
C THR A 68 -2.47 14.04 18.07
N GLU A 69 -2.47 14.59 19.28
CA GLU A 69 -2.14 13.90 20.54
C GLU A 69 -3.29 13.11 21.18
N ASP A 70 -4.43 12.97 20.51
CA ASP A 70 -5.58 12.23 21.05
C ASP A 70 -5.62 10.79 20.50
N SER A 71 -5.03 9.84 21.21
CA SER A 71 -5.33 8.41 20.99
C SER A 71 -5.12 7.58 22.25
N ASP A 72 -6.21 7.28 22.96
CA ASP A 72 -6.35 6.35 24.09
C ASP A 72 -6.02 4.90 23.70
N THR A 73 -4.76 4.62 23.40
CA THR A 73 -4.29 3.27 23.04
C THR A 73 -2.99 2.99 23.78
N GLU A 74 -2.90 1.79 24.36
CA GLU A 74 -1.76 1.32 25.15
C GLU A 74 -0.43 1.67 24.49
N GLU A 75 0.45 2.25 25.31
CA GLU A 75 1.58 3.03 24.85
C GLU A 75 2.68 2.13 24.27
N ILE A 76 2.64 1.87 22.96
CA ILE A 76 3.76 1.20 22.26
C ILE A 76 5.00 2.11 22.35
N PRO A 77 6.21 1.65 22.66
CA PRO A 77 7.40 2.51 22.71
C PRO A 77 7.63 3.28 21.40
N ALA A 78 8.02 4.56 21.51
CA ALA A 78 8.11 5.50 20.38
C ALA A 78 9.04 5.02 19.25
N GLU A 79 10.13 4.33 19.59
CA GLU A 79 11.08 3.77 18.61
C GLU A 79 10.46 2.64 17.78
N ARG A 80 9.62 1.79 18.39
CA ARG A 80 8.87 0.75 17.64
C ARG A 80 7.80 1.38 16.75
N ARG A 81 7.10 2.44 17.21
CA ARG A 81 6.06 3.10 16.39
C ARG A 81 6.63 3.80 15.15
N ALA A 82 7.79 4.44 15.26
CA ALA A 82 8.38 5.20 14.15
C ALA A 82 8.79 4.32 12.95
N ALA A 83 9.25 3.09 13.20
CA ALA A 83 9.52 2.10 12.16
C ALA A 83 8.23 1.44 11.63
N VAL A 84 7.26 1.16 12.51
CA VAL A 84 5.98 0.51 12.18
C VAL A 84 5.03 1.41 11.36
N GLN A 85 5.09 2.73 11.54
CA GLN A 85 4.29 3.68 10.76
C GLN A 85 4.77 3.84 9.32
N ASP A 86 6.04 3.54 9.02
CA ASP A 86 6.62 3.67 7.68
C ASP A 86 6.28 2.50 6.75
N THR A 87 5.50 1.51 7.21
CA THR A 87 5.14 0.33 6.42
C THR A 87 3.69 -0.12 6.60
N TYR A 88 2.79 0.75 7.10
CA TYR A 88 1.40 0.40 7.40
C TYR A 88 1.27 -0.87 8.29
N GLY A 89 2.22 -1.07 9.22
CA GLY A 89 2.26 -2.28 10.06
C GLY A 89 2.90 -3.51 9.41
N CYS A 90 3.47 -3.41 8.20
CA CYS A 90 4.19 -4.49 7.54
C CYS A 90 5.67 -4.50 7.97
N VAL A 91 6.09 -5.49 8.76
CA VAL A 91 7.49 -5.67 9.16
C VAL A 91 8.38 -6.17 8.02
N ASN A 92 7.84 -6.99 7.10
CA ASN A 92 8.60 -7.62 6.02
C ASN A 92 7.99 -7.34 4.63
N TRP A 93 7.77 -6.05 4.31
CA TRP A 93 7.16 -5.63 3.05
C TRP A 93 7.99 -5.95 1.81
N ASN A 94 9.29 -5.61 1.82
CA ASN A 94 10.22 -5.85 0.72
C ASN A 94 11.42 -6.63 1.26
N VAL A 95 11.53 -7.89 0.86
CA VAL A 95 12.62 -8.77 1.28
C VAL A 95 13.75 -8.62 0.26
N ASP A 96 14.81 -7.91 0.63
CA ASP A 96 15.91 -7.61 -0.29
C ASP A 96 16.80 -8.84 -0.54
N PHE A 97 16.99 -9.65 0.49
CA PHE A 97 17.89 -10.81 0.47
C PHE A 97 17.11 -12.12 0.52
N MET A 98 17.51 -13.06 -0.32
CA MET A 98 17.02 -14.44 -0.24
C MET A 98 17.49 -15.07 1.08
N PRO A 99 16.67 -15.89 1.75
CA PRO A 99 17.10 -16.62 2.95
C PRO A 99 18.36 -17.45 2.66
N LEU A 100 19.31 -17.49 3.59
CA LEU A 100 20.60 -18.19 3.42
C LEU A 100 20.46 -19.68 3.06
N ASN A 101 19.34 -20.27 3.46
CA ASN A 101 19.04 -21.69 3.31
C ASN A 101 18.40 -22.01 1.95
N GLU A 102 18.14 -20.98 1.14
CA GLU A 102 17.39 -21.08 -0.10
C GLU A 102 18.25 -20.66 -1.29
N THR A 103 18.09 -21.38 -2.40
CA THR A 103 18.62 -21.02 -3.71
C THR A 103 17.47 -20.72 -4.67
N LYS A 104 17.76 -20.11 -5.82
CA LYS A 104 16.75 -19.88 -6.87
C LYS A 104 16.10 -21.19 -7.33
N GLU A 105 16.89 -22.27 -7.43
CA GLU A 105 16.42 -23.60 -7.82
C GLU A 105 15.49 -24.19 -6.75
N SER A 106 15.89 -24.13 -5.47
CA SER A 106 15.07 -24.57 -4.33
C SER A 106 13.74 -23.83 -4.25
N GLN A 107 13.74 -22.52 -4.52
CA GLN A 107 12.53 -21.70 -4.55
C GLN A 107 11.56 -22.15 -5.66
N LEU A 108 12.09 -22.42 -6.86
CA LEU A 108 11.29 -22.93 -7.99
C LEU A 108 10.74 -24.33 -7.70
N GLU A 109 11.55 -25.23 -7.15
CA GLU A 109 11.12 -26.58 -6.78
C GLU A 109 9.97 -26.53 -5.76
N LYS A 110 10.09 -25.70 -4.72
CA LYS A 110 9.04 -25.51 -3.70
C LYS A 110 7.79 -24.84 -4.26
N GLN A 111 7.93 -23.95 -5.24
CA GLN A 111 6.81 -23.36 -5.96
C GLN A 111 6.04 -24.42 -6.76
N GLU A 112 6.74 -25.27 -7.51
CA GLU A 112 6.13 -26.37 -8.27
C GLU A 112 5.50 -27.42 -7.34
N MET A 113 6.14 -27.73 -6.21
CA MET A 113 5.57 -28.60 -5.18
C MET A 113 4.24 -28.05 -4.63
N MET A 114 4.14 -26.74 -4.41
CA MET A 114 2.88 -26.10 -4.03
C MET A 114 1.81 -26.20 -5.13
N LYS A 115 2.17 -25.99 -6.39
CA LYS A 115 1.24 -26.16 -7.53
C LYS A 115 0.74 -27.58 -7.66
N MET A 116 1.57 -28.58 -7.36
CA MET A 116 1.16 -29.97 -7.36
C MET A 116 0.22 -30.28 -6.19
N LYS A 117 0.53 -29.78 -4.99
CA LYS A 117 -0.32 -29.97 -3.80
C LYS A 117 -1.68 -29.28 -3.91
N SER A 118 -1.77 -28.12 -4.56
CA SER A 118 -3.06 -27.44 -4.74
C SER A 118 -4.05 -28.21 -5.62
N LYS A 119 -3.57 -29.15 -6.42
CA LYS A 119 -4.39 -30.06 -7.23
C LYS A 119 -4.86 -31.30 -6.47
N ALA A 120 -4.25 -31.60 -5.31
CA ALA A 120 -4.66 -32.72 -4.49
C ALA A 120 -5.93 -32.38 -3.70
N THR A 121 -6.83 -33.36 -3.52
CA THR A 121 -8.10 -33.18 -2.81
C THR A 121 -7.90 -32.79 -1.34
N ASN A 122 -6.83 -33.27 -0.72
CA ASN A 122 -6.43 -32.94 0.64
C ASN A 122 -4.95 -32.56 0.66
N PHE A 123 -4.60 -31.53 1.41
CA PHE A 123 -3.22 -31.10 1.64
C PHE A 123 -2.97 -30.91 3.14
N ASP A 124 -1.73 -31.13 3.55
CA ASP A 124 -1.30 -30.84 4.91
C ASP A 124 -1.08 -29.34 5.09
N SER A 125 -1.84 -28.74 6.01
CA SER A 125 -1.77 -27.32 6.32
C SER A 125 -0.41 -26.91 6.92
N GLU A 126 0.25 -27.79 7.68
CA GLU A 126 1.54 -27.47 8.30
C GLU A 126 2.66 -27.48 7.27
N GLU A 127 2.65 -28.47 6.38
CA GLU A 127 3.57 -28.56 5.25
C GLU A 127 3.41 -27.36 4.30
N VAL A 128 2.17 -27.00 3.95
CA VAL A 128 1.88 -25.80 3.13
C VAL A 128 2.37 -24.53 3.83
N SER A 129 2.14 -24.39 5.14
CA SER A 129 2.66 -23.24 5.90
C SER A 129 4.18 -23.16 5.84
N THR A 130 4.87 -24.30 5.92
CA THR A 130 6.33 -24.39 5.82
C THR A 130 6.83 -23.98 4.44
N LEU A 131 6.20 -24.50 3.38
CA LEU A 131 6.51 -24.12 1.99
C LEU A 131 6.30 -22.63 1.73
N LEU A 132 5.22 -22.05 2.26
CA LEU A 132 4.91 -20.63 2.12
C LEU A 132 5.94 -19.75 2.83
N LYS A 133 6.42 -20.13 4.02
CA LYS A 133 7.48 -19.40 4.74
C LYS A 133 8.80 -19.48 3.98
N ALA A 134 9.17 -20.67 3.51
CA ALA A 134 10.39 -20.87 2.73
C ALA A 134 10.39 -20.03 1.45
N THR A 135 9.25 -19.94 0.77
CA THR A 135 9.13 -19.23 -0.52
C THR A 135 8.64 -17.78 -0.41
N TYR A 136 8.54 -17.24 0.81
CA TYR A 136 8.01 -15.90 1.07
C TYR A 136 8.75 -14.80 0.28
N TYR A 137 10.07 -14.94 0.12
CA TYR A 137 10.90 -14.03 -0.68
C TYR A 137 10.36 -13.87 -2.12
N THR A 138 10.15 -14.99 -2.81
CA THR A 138 9.74 -14.99 -4.22
C THR A 138 8.29 -14.55 -4.37
N GLN A 139 7.40 -14.99 -3.47
CA GLN A 139 6.02 -14.50 -3.41
C GLN A 139 5.96 -12.96 -3.32
N ARG A 140 6.75 -12.36 -2.41
CA ARG A 140 6.79 -10.89 -2.25
C ARG A 140 7.39 -10.19 -3.45
N LYS A 141 8.40 -10.78 -4.12
CA LYS A 141 8.94 -10.24 -5.37
C LYS A 141 7.87 -10.20 -6.46
N ASP A 142 7.14 -11.28 -6.67
CA ASP A 142 6.07 -11.33 -7.67
C ASP A 142 4.96 -10.31 -7.38
N ILE A 143 4.51 -10.25 -6.12
CA ILE A 143 3.48 -9.28 -5.70
C ILE A 143 3.96 -7.83 -5.87
N ASN A 144 5.17 -7.51 -5.41
CA ASN A 144 5.69 -6.14 -5.46
C ASN A 144 6.02 -5.67 -6.88
N ASN A 145 6.40 -6.61 -7.76
CA ASN A 145 6.63 -6.32 -9.18
C ASN A 145 5.32 -6.19 -9.98
N GLY A 146 4.16 -6.39 -9.35
CA GLY A 146 2.86 -6.19 -9.97
C GLY A 146 2.41 -7.37 -10.82
N ALA A 147 2.78 -8.60 -10.46
CA ALA A 147 2.20 -9.81 -11.06
C ALA A 147 0.67 -9.76 -10.99
N SER A 148 0.00 -10.21 -12.05
CA SER A 148 -1.47 -10.20 -12.10
C SER A 148 -2.06 -11.18 -11.09
N ILE A 149 -3.30 -10.95 -10.65
CA ILE A 149 -3.99 -11.88 -9.75
C ILE A 149 -4.05 -13.28 -10.36
N GLN A 150 -4.27 -13.40 -11.68
CA GLN A 150 -4.25 -14.68 -12.37
C GLN A 150 -2.89 -15.38 -12.23
N GLN A 151 -1.80 -14.68 -12.51
CA GLN A 151 -0.45 -15.23 -12.36
C GLN A 151 -0.16 -15.64 -10.92
N LEU A 152 -0.61 -14.86 -9.94
CA LEU A 152 -0.44 -15.19 -8.53
C LEU A 152 -1.26 -16.43 -8.13
N CYS A 153 -2.48 -16.60 -8.63
CA CYS A 153 -3.28 -17.80 -8.40
C CYS A 153 -2.64 -19.05 -9.01
N GLU A 154 -2.04 -18.92 -10.20
CA GLU A 154 -1.36 -20.03 -10.88
C GLU A 154 -0.01 -20.38 -10.21
N ASN A 155 0.77 -19.37 -9.85
CA ASN A 155 2.11 -19.53 -9.29
C ASN A 155 2.12 -19.82 -7.79
N TRP A 156 1.17 -19.25 -7.05
CA TRP A 156 1.09 -19.30 -5.59
C TRP A 156 -0.34 -19.58 -5.13
N PRO A 157 -0.93 -20.74 -5.49
CA PRO A 157 -2.35 -21.03 -5.28
C PRO A 157 -2.79 -20.93 -3.81
N PHE A 158 -1.90 -21.25 -2.88
CA PHE A 158 -2.19 -21.21 -1.44
C PHE A 158 -2.26 -19.80 -0.86
N LEU A 159 -1.76 -18.75 -1.54
CA LEU A 159 -1.88 -17.36 -1.06
C LEU A 159 -3.33 -16.93 -0.86
N PHE A 160 -4.24 -17.51 -1.63
CA PHE A 160 -5.67 -17.19 -1.62
C PHE A 160 -6.49 -18.21 -0.83
N GLN A 161 -5.84 -19.09 -0.07
CA GLN A 161 -6.48 -20.00 0.87
C GLN A 161 -6.22 -19.57 2.30
N GLU A 162 -7.08 -19.98 3.25
CA GLU A 162 -7.02 -19.54 4.64
C GLU A 162 -5.62 -19.75 5.27
N VAL A 163 -5.02 -20.94 5.09
CA VAL A 163 -3.69 -21.25 5.60
C VAL A 163 -2.63 -20.27 5.08
N GLY A 164 -2.70 -19.92 3.80
CA GLY A 164 -1.72 -19.05 3.18
C GLY A 164 -1.96 -17.58 3.47
N MET A 165 -3.21 -17.14 3.51
CA MET A 165 -3.56 -15.80 3.98
C MET A 165 -3.04 -15.58 5.41
N CYS A 166 -3.29 -16.52 6.33
CA CYS A 166 -2.81 -16.41 7.71
C CYS A 166 -1.28 -16.45 7.79
N THR A 167 -0.64 -17.39 7.11
CA THR A 167 0.82 -17.56 7.14
C THR A 167 1.53 -16.35 6.53
N HIS A 168 1.09 -15.92 5.34
CA HIS A 168 1.69 -14.80 4.63
C HIS A 168 1.46 -13.47 5.37
N PHE A 169 0.26 -13.25 5.90
CA PHE A 169 -0.02 -12.06 6.72
C PHE A 169 0.86 -11.99 7.96
N LYS A 170 1.04 -13.13 8.66
CA LYS A 170 1.92 -13.20 9.83
C LYS A 170 3.37 -12.90 9.46
N GLN A 171 3.85 -13.38 8.32
CA GLN A 171 5.20 -13.04 7.82
C GLN A 171 5.30 -11.55 7.47
N LEU A 172 4.26 -10.98 6.86
CA LEU A 172 4.24 -9.60 6.41
C LEU A 172 4.17 -8.61 7.57
N THR A 173 3.39 -8.88 8.61
CA THR A 173 3.04 -7.93 9.68
C THR A 173 3.60 -8.31 11.06
N GLY A 174 4.04 -9.55 11.25
CA GLY A 174 4.40 -10.10 12.55
C GLY A 174 3.19 -10.41 13.45
N ILE A 175 1.97 -10.18 12.97
CA ILE A 175 0.74 -10.37 13.75
C ILE A 175 0.10 -11.70 13.37
N ASP A 176 -0.20 -12.52 14.36
CA ASP A 176 -1.03 -13.71 14.18
C ASP A 176 -2.52 -13.31 14.16
N LEU A 177 -3.17 -13.41 13.00
CA LEU A 177 -4.56 -12.98 12.82
C LEU A 177 -5.52 -13.70 13.76
N LYS A 178 -5.40 -15.03 13.86
CA LYS A 178 -6.33 -15.85 14.63
C LYS A 178 -6.19 -15.55 16.11
N GLU A 179 -4.95 -15.53 16.60
CA GLU A 179 -4.67 -15.22 18.00
C GLU A 179 -5.12 -13.79 18.36
N MET A 180 -4.83 -12.81 17.50
CA MET A 180 -5.19 -11.40 17.73
C MET A 180 -6.70 -11.20 17.74
N LEU A 181 -7.42 -11.86 16.84
CA LEU A 181 -8.88 -11.82 16.78
C LEU A 181 -9.49 -12.37 18.08
N LEU A 182 -9.05 -13.56 18.52
CA LEU A 182 -9.56 -14.20 19.74
C LEU A 182 -9.30 -13.31 20.96
N LYS A 183 -8.08 -12.80 21.14
CA LYS A 183 -7.76 -11.87 22.24
C LYS A 183 -8.60 -10.60 22.22
N SER A 184 -8.86 -10.07 21.02
CA SER A 184 -9.68 -8.86 20.86
C SER A 184 -11.15 -9.13 21.16
N LEU A 185 -11.64 -10.31 20.77
CA LEU A 185 -13.00 -10.76 21.04
C LEU A 185 -13.22 -10.99 22.54
N ASP A 186 -12.25 -11.58 23.24
CA ASP A 186 -12.35 -11.76 24.69
C ASP A 186 -12.42 -10.40 25.43
N LYS A 187 -11.61 -9.43 25.00
CA LYS A 187 -11.57 -8.10 25.63
C LYS A 187 -12.76 -7.21 25.28
N LYS A 188 -13.26 -7.29 24.04
CA LYS A 188 -14.20 -6.29 23.47
C LYS A 188 -15.53 -6.89 23.02
N GLY A 189 -15.63 -8.20 22.91
CA GLY A 189 -16.80 -8.91 22.39
C GLY A 189 -18.05 -8.64 23.19
N GLN A 190 -17.96 -8.64 24.53
CA GLN A 190 -19.11 -8.33 25.37
C GLN A 190 -19.63 -6.91 25.16
N ARG A 191 -18.74 -5.92 24.99
CA ARG A 191 -19.12 -4.54 24.68
C ARG A 191 -19.82 -4.45 23.33
N LEU A 192 -19.32 -5.16 22.33
CA LEU A 192 -19.92 -5.21 21.00
C LEU A 192 -21.32 -5.84 21.04
N LEU A 193 -21.49 -6.96 21.75
CA LEU A 193 -22.79 -7.62 21.92
C LEU A 193 -23.78 -6.74 22.67
N ASN A 194 -23.34 -6.02 23.70
CA ASN A 194 -24.20 -5.10 24.42
C ASN A 194 -24.69 -3.98 23.51
N PHE A 195 -23.79 -3.38 22.70
CA PHE A 195 -24.16 -2.36 21.73
C PHE A 195 -25.20 -2.86 20.71
N LEU A 196 -25.01 -4.06 20.17
CA LEU A 196 -25.92 -4.65 19.18
C LEU A 196 -27.29 -5.02 19.75
N LYS A 197 -27.42 -5.17 21.08
CA LYS A 197 -28.71 -5.45 21.74
C LYS A 197 -29.52 -4.19 22.04
N THR A 198 -28.88 -3.03 22.08
CA THR A 198 -29.55 -1.75 22.37
C THR A 198 -30.00 -0.99 21.12
N VAL A 199 -29.71 -1.51 19.93
CA VAL A 199 -30.21 -1.06 18.62
C VAL A 199 -31.36 -1.96 18.21
#